data_AF-A0A7C9CWW1-F1
#
_entry.id   AF-A0A7C9CWW1-F1
#
_cell.length_a   1.000
_cell.length_b   1.000
_cell.length_c   1.000
_cell.angle_alpha   90.00
_cell.angle_beta   90.00
_cell.angle_gamma   90.00
#
_symmetry.space_group_name_H-M   'P 1'
#
loop_
_entity.id
_entity.type
_entity.pdbx_description
1 polymer ?
#
loop_
_entity_poly.entity_id
_entity_poly.type
_entity_poly.pdbx_seq_one_letter_code
_entity_poly.pdbx_strand_id
1 'polypeptide(L)'
;MVDVLSCYGRSFDGTYKNALKHLQLAFESPAPVSEAALLPMIQLLLLGDQTKEALVVLDKSCSKSKSLFPFRLRAHLWECFYANDSDKLSTYLEDVLKKDPACRYSLARLVRLHQKGDYAPERLVEMIAMHLEATYSGYNTWSEFASCLLRISRCEEDRASMCVDGDEADSKESYGATFSRIPDMFVRGISGKTWKLRCKWWLNRHFSKETLAFEMSAGDLQLMAYKAACASHLYGKEFQYVTDVDAYLNEHDKTLSACLHLHIR
;
A
#
# COMPACT_ATOMS: atom_id res chain seq x y z
N MET A 1 -13.29 -1.34 -53.55
CA MET A 1 -12.44 -1.41 -52.35
C MET A 1 -12.47 -2.86 -51.90
N VAL A 2 -11.52 -3.64 -52.41
CA VAL A 2 -11.46 -5.09 -52.31
C VAL A 2 -10.75 -5.43 -51.00
N ASP A 3 -11.48 -6.09 -50.10
CA ASP A 3 -11.06 -7.20 -49.26
C ASP A 3 -9.55 -7.33 -48.95
N VAL A 4 -9.05 -6.48 -48.06
CA VAL A 4 -7.70 -6.62 -47.45
C VAL A 4 -7.76 -7.55 -46.21
N LEU A 5 -8.96 -7.92 -45.75
CA LEU A 5 -9.15 -8.76 -44.55
C LEU A 5 -9.23 -10.25 -44.87
N SER A 6 -9.68 -10.69 -46.05
CA SER A 6 -9.81 -12.13 -46.33
C SER A 6 -8.49 -12.85 -46.68
N CYS A 7 -7.45 -12.14 -47.12
CA CYS A 7 -6.14 -12.74 -47.40
C CYS A 7 -5.24 -12.94 -46.16
N TYR A 8 -5.56 -12.33 -45.02
CA TYR A 8 -4.72 -12.39 -43.80
C TYR A 8 -5.04 -13.54 -42.85
N GLY A 9 -6.22 -14.19 -42.96
CA GLY A 9 -6.70 -15.14 -41.95
C GLY A 9 -6.02 -16.52 -41.93
N ARG A 10 -5.38 -16.98 -43.02
CA ARG A 10 -4.79 -18.34 -43.09
C ARG A 10 -3.29 -18.44 -42.81
N SER A 11 -2.52 -17.40 -43.13
CA SER A 11 -1.06 -17.38 -42.93
C SER A 11 -0.67 -17.02 -41.49
N PHE A 12 -1.47 -16.16 -40.84
CA PHE A 12 -1.22 -15.73 -39.47
C PHE A 12 -1.45 -16.88 -38.47
N ASP A 13 -2.48 -17.71 -38.69
CA ASP A 13 -2.85 -18.79 -37.78
C ASP A 13 -1.75 -19.87 -37.66
N GLY A 14 -1.12 -20.26 -38.78
CA GLY A 14 -0.05 -21.27 -38.77
C GLY A 14 1.25 -20.76 -38.13
N THR A 15 1.70 -19.56 -38.48
CA THR A 15 2.92 -18.96 -37.93
C THR A 15 2.75 -18.62 -36.45
N TYR A 16 1.59 -18.10 -36.05
CA TYR A 16 1.23 -17.85 -34.66
C TYR A 16 1.29 -19.12 -33.82
N LYS A 17 0.59 -20.19 -34.26
CA LYS A 17 0.57 -21.48 -33.55
C LYS A 17 1.96 -22.09 -33.42
N ASN A 18 2.78 -22.00 -34.46
CA ASN A 18 4.16 -22.48 -34.42
C ASN A 18 5.01 -21.67 -33.44
N ALA A 19 4.94 -20.34 -33.48
CA ALA A 19 5.65 -19.47 -32.55
C ALA A 19 5.25 -19.75 -31.09
N LEU A 20 3.95 -19.91 -30.84
CA LEU A 20 3.42 -20.22 -29.51
C LEU A 20 3.95 -21.57 -29.00
N LYS A 21 3.95 -22.60 -29.86
CA LYS A 21 4.51 -23.92 -29.53
C LYS A 21 5.99 -23.83 -29.18
N HIS A 22 6.79 -23.09 -29.95
CA HIS A 22 8.22 -22.94 -29.67
C HIS A 22 8.49 -22.16 -28.39
N LEU A 23 7.75 -21.06 -28.15
CA LEU A 23 7.85 -20.31 -26.90
C LEU A 23 7.41 -21.15 -25.71
N GLN A 24 6.45 -22.06 -25.86
CA GLN A 24 5.99 -22.91 -24.77
C GLN A 24 7.07 -23.91 -24.36
N LEU A 25 7.73 -24.52 -25.34
CA LEU A 25 8.90 -25.37 -25.09
C LEU A 25 10.03 -24.59 -24.41
N ALA A 26 10.29 -23.36 -24.84
CA ALA A 26 11.29 -22.49 -24.21
C ALA A 26 10.90 -22.12 -22.77
N PHE A 27 9.63 -21.84 -22.51
CA PHE A 27 9.11 -21.53 -21.17
C PHE A 27 9.12 -22.73 -20.22
N GLU A 28 9.01 -23.94 -20.74
CA GLU A 28 9.11 -25.18 -19.96
C GLU A 28 10.56 -25.63 -19.73
N SER A 29 11.54 -24.99 -20.38
CA SER A 29 12.95 -25.30 -20.25
C SER A 29 13.54 -24.78 -18.93
N PRO A 30 14.68 -25.34 -18.46
CA PRO A 30 15.38 -24.82 -17.29
C PRO A 30 15.77 -23.34 -17.43
N ALA A 31 15.94 -22.66 -16.29
CA ALA A 31 16.50 -21.31 -16.27
C ALA A 31 17.92 -21.30 -16.90
N PRO A 32 18.31 -20.23 -17.60
CA PRO A 32 17.60 -18.94 -17.77
C PRO A 32 16.62 -18.90 -18.96
N VAL A 33 16.48 -20.00 -19.72
CA VAL A 33 15.69 -20.01 -20.97
C VAL A 33 14.22 -19.70 -20.69
N SER A 34 13.65 -20.30 -19.64
CA SER A 34 12.26 -20.04 -19.24
C SER A 34 11.99 -18.60 -18.82
N GLU A 35 12.96 -17.94 -18.19
CA GLU A 35 12.83 -16.54 -17.79
C GLU A 35 12.87 -15.62 -19.01
N ALA A 36 13.77 -15.88 -19.95
CA ALA A 36 13.87 -15.13 -21.20
C ALA A 36 12.65 -15.32 -22.11
N ALA A 37 12.02 -16.50 -22.07
CA ALA A 37 10.83 -16.82 -22.86
C ALA A 37 9.55 -16.13 -22.35
N LEU A 38 9.53 -15.68 -21.08
CA LEU A 38 8.30 -15.18 -20.46
C LEU A 38 7.71 -13.97 -21.18
N LEU A 39 8.48 -12.90 -21.37
CA LEU A 39 7.95 -11.67 -21.99
C LEU A 39 7.46 -11.92 -23.44
N PRO A 40 8.24 -12.57 -24.33
CA PRO A 40 7.76 -12.91 -25.67
C PRO A 40 6.51 -13.79 -25.64
N MET A 41 6.43 -14.74 -24.71
CA MET A 41 5.24 -15.59 -24.55
C MET A 41 4.01 -14.77 -24.20
N ILE A 42 4.10 -13.88 -23.21
CA ILE A 42 2.98 -13.00 -22.83
C ILE A 42 2.60 -12.10 -24.00
N GLN A 43 3.56 -11.47 -24.67
CA GLN A 43 3.27 -10.62 -25.83
C GLN A 43 2.55 -11.38 -26.94
N LEU A 44 2.97 -12.60 -27.26
CA LEU A 44 2.33 -13.42 -28.28
C LEU A 44 0.90 -13.79 -27.89
N LEU A 45 0.67 -14.22 -26.63
CA LEU A 45 -0.67 -14.51 -26.14
C LEU A 45 -1.60 -13.29 -26.23
N LEU A 46 -1.11 -12.09 -25.90
CA LEU A 46 -1.89 -10.86 -26.02
C LEU A 46 -2.23 -10.51 -27.46
N LEU A 47 -1.31 -10.75 -28.41
CA LEU A 47 -1.60 -10.57 -29.85
C LEU A 47 -2.70 -11.52 -30.34
N GLY A 48 -2.84 -12.69 -29.71
CA GLY A 48 -3.92 -13.65 -30.00
C GLY A 48 -5.18 -13.47 -29.17
N ASP A 49 -5.33 -12.35 -28.44
CA ASP A 49 -6.45 -12.09 -27.50
C ASP A 49 -6.59 -13.15 -26.38
N GLN A 50 -5.49 -13.85 -26.06
CA GLN A 50 -5.43 -14.92 -25.06
C GLN A 50 -5.03 -14.36 -23.68
N THR A 51 -5.75 -13.33 -23.21
CA THR A 51 -5.41 -12.61 -21.96
C THR A 51 -5.51 -13.51 -20.72
N LYS A 52 -6.43 -14.46 -20.70
CA LYS A 52 -6.61 -15.42 -19.59
C LYS A 52 -5.43 -16.38 -19.52
N GLU A 53 -4.99 -16.90 -20.66
CA GLU A 53 -3.85 -17.78 -20.79
C GLU A 53 -2.55 -17.05 -20.39
N ALA A 54 -2.41 -15.77 -20.78
CA ALA A 54 -1.29 -14.93 -20.36
C ALA A 54 -1.21 -14.81 -18.83
N LEU A 55 -2.35 -14.62 -18.16
CA LEU A 55 -2.41 -14.59 -16.69
C LEU A 55 -2.04 -15.94 -16.06
N VAL A 56 -2.50 -17.07 -16.63
CA VAL A 56 -2.11 -18.42 -16.16
C VAL A 56 -0.59 -18.63 -16.26
N VAL A 57 0.03 -18.21 -17.36
CA VAL A 57 1.49 -18.27 -17.54
C VAL A 57 2.20 -17.39 -16.50
N LEU A 58 1.67 -16.20 -16.21
CA LEU A 58 2.22 -15.31 -15.18
C LEU A 58 2.08 -15.87 -13.77
N ASP A 59 0.95 -16.48 -13.42
CA ASP A 59 0.76 -17.13 -12.11
C ASP A 59 1.74 -18.29 -11.90
N LYS A 60 1.92 -19.13 -12.94
CA LYS A 60 2.94 -20.19 -12.95
C LYS A 60 4.36 -19.63 -12.81
N SER A 61 4.62 -18.46 -13.38
CA SER A 61 5.93 -17.79 -13.28
C SER A 61 6.17 -17.17 -11.90
N CYS A 62 5.16 -16.53 -11.32
CA CYS A 62 5.21 -15.92 -9.99
C CYS A 62 5.50 -16.96 -8.90
N SER A 63 4.92 -18.15 -9.00
CA SER A 63 5.15 -19.24 -8.02
C SER A 63 6.56 -19.82 -8.05
N LYS A 64 7.28 -19.70 -9.18
CA LYS A 64 8.61 -20.31 -9.37
C LYS A 64 9.76 -19.30 -9.33
N SER A 65 9.49 -18.05 -9.69
CA SER A 65 10.53 -17.05 -9.90
C SER A 65 10.88 -16.28 -8.63
N LYS A 66 12.17 -16.00 -8.46
CA LYS A 66 12.66 -15.00 -7.50
C LYS A 66 12.64 -13.58 -8.07
N SER A 67 12.46 -13.43 -9.39
CA SER A 67 12.40 -12.14 -10.06
C SER A 67 11.10 -11.40 -9.76
N LEU A 68 11.18 -10.07 -9.71
CA LEU A 68 10.03 -9.17 -9.58
C LEU A 68 9.25 -9.02 -10.88
N PHE A 69 9.87 -9.33 -12.01
CA PHE A 69 9.30 -9.06 -13.33
C PHE A 69 7.94 -9.72 -13.56
N PRO A 70 7.73 -11.02 -13.27
CA PRO A 70 6.42 -11.66 -13.45
C PRO A 70 5.32 -11.02 -12.59
N PHE A 71 5.65 -10.60 -11.36
CA PHE A 71 4.70 -9.98 -10.43
C PHE A 71 4.23 -8.62 -10.94
N ARG A 72 5.16 -7.77 -11.39
CA ARG A 72 4.85 -6.46 -11.95
C ARG A 72 4.05 -6.58 -13.25
N LEU A 73 4.44 -7.52 -14.11
CA LEU A 73 3.74 -7.75 -15.38
C LEU A 73 2.31 -8.26 -15.14
N ARG A 74 2.10 -9.16 -14.17
CA ARG A 74 0.77 -9.63 -13.77
C ARG A 74 -0.12 -8.50 -13.25
N ALA A 75 0.38 -7.69 -12.32
CA ALA A 75 -0.36 -6.55 -11.79
C ALA A 75 -0.74 -5.55 -12.91
N HIS A 76 0.21 -5.25 -13.80
CA HIS A 76 -0.01 -4.34 -14.92
C HIS A 76 -1.04 -4.89 -15.92
N LEU A 77 -0.92 -6.17 -16.29
CA LEU A 77 -1.85 -6.81 -17.20
C LEU A 77 -3.27 -6.83 -16.63
N TRP A 78 -3.40 -7.16 -15.34
CA TRP A 78 -4.68 -7.15 -14.66
C TRP A 78 -5.30 -5.75 -14.66
N GLU A 79 -4.51 -4.72 -14.37
CA GLU A 79 -4.96 -3.34 -14.42
C GLU A 79 -5.46 -2.92 -15.81
N CYS A 80 -4.82 -3.37 -16.89
CA CYS A 80 -5.22 -3.01 -18.25
C CYS A 80 -6.51 -3.68 -18.72
N PHE A 81 -6.72 -4.96 -18.36
CA PHE A 81 -7.80 -5.77 -18.95
C PHE A 81 -8.95 -6.09 -17.97
N TYR A 82 -8.70 -5.98 -16.67
CA TYR A 82 -9.62 -6.40 -15.61
C TYR A 82 -9.77 -5.31 -14.53
N ALA A 83 -9.71 -4.04 -14.92
CA ALA A 83 -9.72 -2.88 -14.01
C ALA A 83 -10.91 -2.81 -13.04
N ASN A 84 -12.03 -3.47 -13.37
CA ASN A 84 -13.24 -3.49 -12.53
C ASN A 84 -13.13 -4.45 -11.33
N ASP A 85 -12.15 -5.37 -11.33
CA ASP A 85 -11.87 -6.28 -10.20
C ASP A 85 -10.74 -5.68 -9.34
N SER A 86 -11.11 -4.72 -8.50
CA SER A 86 -10.20 -4.00 -7.60
C SER A 86 -9.59 -4.92 -6.54
N ASP A 87 -10.32 -5.93 -6.09
CA ASP A 87 -9.86 -6.89 -5.08
C ASP A 87 -8.64 -7.66 -5.59
N LYS A 88 -8.71 -8.29 -6.76
CA LYS A 88 -7.54 -9.01 -7.32
C LYS A 88 -6.41 -8.07 -7.69
N LEU A 89 -6.73 -6.89 -8.24
CA LEU A 89 -5.71 -5.90 -8.54
C LEU A 89 -4.93 -5.51 -7.27
N SER A 90 -5.64 -5.26 -6.16
CA SER A 90 -5.03 -4.92 -4.88
C SER A 90 -4.08 -6.02 -4.39
N THR A 91 -4.48 -7.29 -4.48
CA THR A 91 -3.64 -8.43 -4.12
C THR A 91 -2.36 -8.50 -4.95
N TYR A 92 -2.45 -8.27 -6.26
CA TYR A 92 -1.24 -8.28 -7.11
C TYR A 92 -0.31 -7.10 -6.84
N LEU A 93 -0.85 -5.93 -6.53
CA LEU A 93 -0.05 -4.76 -6.15
C LEU A 93 0.63 -4.97 -4.78
N GLU A 94 -0.07 -5.58 -3.82
CA GLU A 94 0.52 -5.98 -2.54
C GLU A 94 1.64 -7.00 -2.73
N ASP A 95 1.46 -8.01 -3.58
CA ASP A 95 2.50 -9.02 -3.84
C ASP A 95 3.78 -8.37 -4.38
N VAL A 96 3.64 -7.35 -5.24
CA VAL A 96 4.77 -6.54 -5.71
C VAL A 96 5.43 -5.80 -4.55
N LEU A 97 4.67 -5.11 -3.70
CA LEU A 97 5.22 -4.34 -2.58
C LEU A 97 5.86 -5.21 -1.50
N LYS A 98 5.29 -6.37 -1.21
CA LYS A 98 5.87 -7.32 -0.25
C LYS A 98 7.24 -7.84 -0.71
N LYS A 99 7.48 -7.90 -2.03
CA LYS A 99 8.79 -8.28 -2.59
C LYS A 99 9.72 -7.09 -2.85
N ASP A 100 9.16 -5.95 -3.21
CA ASP A 100 9.86 -4.70 -3.45
C ASP A 100 9.13 -3.54 -2.76
N PRO A 101 9.42 -3.32 -1.46
CA PRO A 101 8.76 -2.27 -0.71
C PRO A 101 9.05 -0.88 -1.26
N ALA A 102 10.10 -0.68 -2.07
CA ALA A 102 10.41 0.61 -2.69
C ALA A 102 9.56 0.91 -3.95
N CYS A 103 8.68 0.00 -4.37
CA CYS A 103 7.87 0.15 -5.59
C CYS A 103 6.81 1.26 -5.48
N ARG A 104 7.20 2.50 -5.80
CA ARG A 104 6.32 3.69 -5.78
C ARG A 104 5.08 3.55 -6.65
N TYR A 105 5.19 2.87 -7.79
CA TYR A 105 4.06 2.65 -8.70
C TYR A 105 2.94 1.87 -8.02
N SER A 106 3.27 0.72 -7.42
CA SER A 106 2.29 -0.13 -6.75
C SER A 106 1.67 0.57 -5.56
N LEU A 107 2.47 1.29 -4.76
CA LEU A 107 1.94 2.06 -3.64
C LEU A 107 0.96 3.13 -4.12
N ALA A 108 1.33 3.93 -5.12
CA ALA A 108 0.46 4.98 -5.65
C ALA A 108 -0.85 4.42 -6.23
N ARG A 109 -0.83 3.21 -6.79
CA ARG A 109 -2.03 2.51 -7.25
C ARG A 109 -2.93 2.08 -6.10
N LEU A 110 -2.38 1.51 -5.03
CA LEU A 110 -3.15 1.15 -3.83
C LEU A 110 -3.75 2.37 -3.13
N VAL A 111 -3.01 3.48 -3.05
CA VAL A 111 -3.53 4.76 -2.54
C VAL A 111 -4.73 5.23 -3.37
N ARG A 112 -4.65 5.15 -4.71
CA ARG A 112 -5.79 5.50 -5.57
C ARG A 112 -7.00 4.60 -5.37
N LEU A 113 -6.81 3.30 -5.19
CA LEU A 113 -7.91 2.38 -4.88
C LEU A 113 -8.55 2.75 -3.53
N HIS A 114 -7.74 3.06 -2.52
CA HIS A 114 -8.23 3.50 -1.22
C HIS A 114 -9.04 4.80 -1.30
N GLN A 115 -8.54 5.80 -2.04
CA GLN A 115 -9.24 7.07 -2.24
C GLN A 115 -10.59 6.90 -2.95
N LYS A 116 -10.77 5.86 -3.76
CA LYS A 116 -12.04 5.50 -4.39
C LYS A 116 -12.99 4.70 -3.48
N GLY A 117 -12.51 4.21 -2.34
CA GLY A 117 -13.26 3.31 -1.45
C GLY A 117 -13.10 1.84 -1.78
N ASP A 118 -12.27 1.48 -2.76
CA ASP A 118 -12.07 0.11 -3.25
C ASP A 118 -10.96 -0.65 -2.52
N TYR A 119 -10.35 -0.06 -1.48
CA TYR A 119 -9.26 -0.68 -0.73
C TYR A 119 -9.25 -0.25 0.74
N ALA A 120 -9.23 -1.24 1.63
CA ALA A 120 -9.36 -1.04 3.07
C ALA A 120 -8.15 -0.30 3.67
N PRO A 121 -8.38 0.67 4.59
CA PRO A 121 -7.30 1.43 5.21
C PRO A 121 -6.32 0.55 5.99
N GLU A 122 -6.78 -0.53 6.62
CA GLU A 122 -5.94 -1.44 7.41
C GLU A 122 -4.89 -2.14 6.52
N ARG A 123 -5.29 -2.54 5.31
CA ARG A 123 -4.37 -3.13 4.33
C ARG A 123 -3.40 -2.08 3.78
N LEU A 124 -3.86 -0.85 3.56
CA LEU A 124 -3.02 0.24 3.08
C LEU A 124 -1.97 0.68 4.10
N VAL A 125 -2.32 0.74 5.39
CA VAL A 125 -1.40 1.06 6.49
C VAL A 125 -0.20 0.13 6.50
N GLU A 126 -0.41 -1.18 6.34
CA GLU A 126 0.71 -2.13 6.29
C GLU A 126 1.60 -1.91 5.05
N MET A 127 1.01 -1.63 3.89
CA MET A 127 1.76 -1.38 2.66
C MET A 127 2.57 -0.07 2.71
N ILE A 128 1.98 1.00 3.27
CA ILE A 128 2.69 2.27 3.46
C ILE A 128 3.81 2.08 4.49
N ALA A 129 3.56 1.38 5.60
CA ALA A 129 4.57 1.14 6.63
C ALA A 129 5.81 0.42 6.07
N MET A 130 5.64 -0.66 5.30
CA MET A 130 6.76 -1.33 4.63
C MET A 130 7.50 -0.40 3.65
N HIS A 131 6.78 0.45 2.92
CA HIS A 131 7.41 1.43 2.02
C HIS A 131 8.24 2.47 2.79
N LEU A 132 7.75 2.96 3.92
CA LEU A 132 8.45 3.89 4.80
C LEU A 132 9.69 3.26 5.45
N GLU A 133 9.65 1.96 5.75
CA GLU A 133 10.82 1.22 6.23
C GLU A 133 11.92 1.14 5.17
N ALA A 134 11.55 0.95 3.90
CA ALA A 134 12.50 0.80 2.80
C ALA A 134 12.95 2.12 2.17
N THR A 135 12.32 3.25 2.48
CA THR A 135 12.57 4.53 1.80
C THR A 135 12.66 5.72 2.76
N TYR A 136 13.11 6.86 2.25
CA TYR A 136 12.89 8.17 2.88
C TYR A 136 11.84 8.90 2.06
N SER A 137 10.57 8.55 2.28
CA SER A 137 9.45 9.16 1.56
C SER A 137 9.19 10.59 2.03
N GLY A 138 8.77 11.46 1.10
CA GLY A 138 8.30 12.81 1.40
C GLY A 138 6.91 12.83 2.04
N TYR A 139 6.40 14.04 2.29
CA TYR A 139 5.19 14.26 3.07
C TYR A 139 3.93 13.56 2.51
N ASN A 140 3.82 13.36 1.19
CA ASN A 140 2.64 12.71 0.58
C ASN A 140 2.38 11.30 1.14
N THR A 141 3.43 10.49 1.29
CA THR A 141 3.29 9.14 1.84
C THR A 141 2.88 9.18 3.31
N TRP A 142 3.49 10.09 4.09
CA TRP A 142 3.16 10.28 5.50
C TRP A 142 1.74 10.83 5.69
N SER A 143 1.27 11.69 4.80
CA SER A 143 -0.09 12.23 4.80
C SER A 143 -1.14 11.13 4.60
N GLU A 144 -0.93 10.27 3.61
CA GLU A 144 -1.82 9.11 3.37
C GLU A 144 -1.76 8.12 4.55
N PHE A 145 -0.59 7.95 5.17
CA PHE A 145 -0.45 7.12 6.36
C PHE A 145 -1.26 7.68 7.53
N ALA A 146 -1.11 8.98 7.83
CA ALA A 146 -1.84 9.67 8.88
C ALA A 146 -3.35 9.60 8.65
N SER A 147 -3.80 9.82 7.41
CA SER A 147 -5.20 9.75 7.02
C SER A 147 -5.80 8.35 7.27
N CYS A 148 -5.08 7.29 6.90
CA CYS A 148 -5.52 5.93 7.19
C CYS A 148 -5.61 5.66 8.70
N LEU A 149 -4.61 6.08 9.48
CA LEU A 149 -4.60 5.92 10.94
C LEU A 149 -5.81 6.61 11.59
N LEU A 150 -6.10 7.84 11.19
CA LEU A 150 -7.26 8.60 11.67
C LEU A 150 -8.60 7.92 11.32
N ARG A 151 -8.71 7.33 10.13
CA ARG A 151 -9.92 6.58 9.73
C ARG A 151 -10.11 5.34 10.59
N ILE A 152 -9.02 4.60 10.84
CA ILE A 152 -9.06 3.39 11.65
C ILE A 152 -9.44 3.74 13.10
N SER A 153 -8.85 4.79 13.69
CA SER A 153 -9.16 5.18 15.08
C SER A 153 -10.64 5.55 15.25
N ARG A 154 -11.21 6.32 14.32
CA ARG A 154 -12.64 6.70 14.36
C ARG A 154 -13.58 5.50 14.25
N CYS A 155 -13.28 4.55 13.36
CA CYS A 155 -14.08 3.33 13.24
C CYS A 155 -14.09 2.50 14.53
N GLU A 156 -13.00 2.51 15.31
CA GLU A 156 -12.95 1.82 16.61
C GLU A 156 -13.71 2.57 17.70
N GLU A 157 -13.64 3.91 17.72
CA GLU A 157 -14.44 4.77 18.62
C GLU A 157 -15.95 4.54 18.42
N ASP A 158 -16.42 4.55 17.16
CA ASP A 158 -17.84 4.32 16.83
C ASP A 158 -18.32 2.95 17.33
N ARG A 159 -17.50 1.90 17.16
CA ARG A 159 -17.82 0.54 17.64
C ARG A 159 -17.84 0.46 19.15
N ALA A 160 -16.94 1.15 19.85
CA ALA A 160 -16.92 1.18 21.31
C ALA A 160 -18.13 1.92 21.88
N SER A 161 -18.57 3.00 21.22
CA SER A 161 -19.76 3.76 21.60
C SER A 161 -21.06 2.98 21.45
N MET A 162 -21.14 2.02 20.50
CA MET A 162 -22.33 1.19 20.28
C MET A 162 -22.47 0.03 21.29
N CYS A 163 -21.45 -0.27 22.09
CA CYS A 163 -21.47 -1.35 23.09
C CYS A 163 -22.01 -0.91 24.45
N VAL A 164 -22.57 0.30 24.57
CA VAL A 164 -23.18 0.79 25.81
C VAL A 164 -24.69 0.64 25.72
N ASP A 165 -25.19 -0.58 25.89
CA ASP A 165 -26.60 -0.79 26.25
C ASP A 165 -26.77 -2.07 27.09
N GLY A 166 -27.29 -1.86 28.30
CA GLY A 166 -27.97 -2.89 29.11
C GLY A 166 -27.16 -3.61 30.18
N ASP A 167 -26.86 -2.94 31.30
CA ASP A 167 -27.24 -3.44 32.64
C ASP A 167 -27.00 -2.36 33.71
N GLU A 168 -28.01 -2.19 34.59
CA GLU A 168 -28.15 -1.14 35.60
C GLU A 168 -27.02 -1.13 36.64
N ALA A 169 -26.52 0.06 36.99
CA ALA A 169 -26.62 0.64 38.34
C ALA A 169 -25.63 1.80 38.55
N ASP A 170 -26.18 2.95 38.96
CA ASP A 170 -25.56 4.04 39.74
C ASP A 170 -24.06 4.33 39.53
N SER A 171 -23.75 5.30 38.66
CA SER A 171 -22.75 6.32 38.98
C SER A 171 -22.89 7.53 38.05
N LYS A 172 -23.13 8.69 38.67
CA LYS A 172 -22.92 10.01 38.05
C LYS A 172 -21.42 10.24 37.90
N GLU A 173 -21.05 10.97 36.83
CA GLU A 173 -19.71 11.42 36.43
C GLU A 173 -18.86 10.30 35.79
N SER A 174 -18.43 10.36 34.52
CA SER A 174 -17.94 11.48 33.75
C SER A 174 -18.01 11.17 32.25
N TYR A 175 -18.71 12.02 31.49
CA TYR A 175 -18.46 12.18 30.07
C TYR A 175 -17.06 12.77 29.91
N GLY A 176 -16.05 11.93 29.68
CA GLY A 176 -14.66 12.43 29.63
C GLY A 176 -13.56 11.40 29.41
N ALA A 177 -13.84 10.22 28.84
CA ALA A 177 -12.78 9.30 28.44
C ALA A 177 -12.39 9.58 26.99
N THR A 178 -11.40 10.43 26.75
CA THR A 178 -10.63 10.44 25.50
C THR A 178 -10.02 9.05 25.32
N PHE A 179 -10.69 8.19 24.57
CA PHE A 179 -10.17 6.89 24.18
C PHE A 179 -9.16 7.08 23.05
N SER A 180 -7.92 7.46 23.38
CA SER A 180 -6.79 7.27 22.47
C SER A 180 -6.39 5.80 22.47
N ARG A 181 -7.26 4.91 21.99
CA ARG A 181 -6.95 3.49 21.93
C ARG A 181 -6.12 3.24 20.67
N ILE A 182 -4.90 2.74 20.87
CA ILE A 182 -4.06 2.25 19.77
C ILE A 182 -4.87 1.18 19.01
N PRO A 183 -5.04 1.32 17.68
CA PRO A 183 -5.83 0.37 16.92
C PRO A 183 -5.47 -1.09 17.18
N ASP A 184 -6.49 -1.94 17.28
CA ASP A 184 -6.35 -3.34 17.66
C ASP A 184 -5.40 -4.11 16.71
N MET A 185 -5.29 -3.65 15.45
CA MET A 185 -4.34 -4.19 14.45
C MET A 185 -2.87 -4.03 14.86
N PHE A 186 -2.54 -3.05 15.69
CA PHE A 186 -1.19 -2.79 16.20
C PHE A 186 -0.87 -3.57 17.48
N VAL A 187 -1.88 -4.15 18.13
CA VAL A 187 -1.73 -4.80 19.45
C VAL A 187 -1.96 -6.31 19.37
N ARG A 188 -2.87 -6.78 18.51
CA ARG A 188 -3.30 -8.19 18.50
C ARG A 188 -2.54 -9.06 17.48
N GLY A 189 -2.33 -10.33 17.84
CA GLY A 189 -1.82 -11.38 16.96
C GLY A 189 -0.37 -11.20 16.48
N ILE A 190 -0.04 -11.84 15.36
CA ILE A 190 1.28 -11.74 14.72
C ILE A 190 1.53 -10.32 14.23
N SER A 191 0.49 -9.66 13.72
CA SER A 191 0.50 -8.23 13.35
C SER A 191 1.06 -7.37 14.49
N GLY A 192 0.52 -7.49 15.71
CA GLY A 192 0.95 -6.68 16.84
C GLY A 192 2.42 -6.86 17.22
N LYS A 193 3.00 -8.05 17.05
CA LYS A 193 4.44 -8.27 17.28
C LYS A 193 5.30 -7.53 16.25
N THR A 194 4.93 -7.59 14.98
CA THR A 194 5.61 -6.85 13.90
C THR A 194 5.54 -5.35 14.13
N TRP A 195 4.34 -4.85 14.45
CA TRP A 195 4.12 -3.43 14.74
C TRP A 195 4.90 -2.96 15.96
N LYS A 196 5.00 -3.75 17.03
CA LYS A 196 5.84 -3.42 18.19
C LYS A 196 7.31 -3.25 17.83
N LEU A 197 7.85 -4.11 16.96
CA LEU A 197 9.23 -4.00 16.49
C LEU A 197 9.42 -2.78 15.58
N ARG A 198 8.49 -2.57 14.64
CA ARG A 198 8.44 -1.40 13.76
C ARG A 198 8.43 -0.10 14.55
N CYS A 199 7.51 0.05 15.50
CA CYS A 199 7.41 1.24 16.34
C CYS A 199 8.70 1.49 17.13
N LYS A 200 9.36 0.44 17.67
CA LYS A 200 10.65 0.60 18.35
C LYS A 200 11.75 1.10 17.42
N TRP A 201 11.81 0.58 16.19
CA TRP A 201 12.82 0.98 15.22
C TRP A 201 12.56 2.40 14.70
N TRP A 202 11.29 2.77 14.49
CA TRP A 202 10.88 4.10 14.04
C TRP A 202 11.20 5.22 15.03
N LEU A 203 11.24 4.94 16.34
CA LEU A 203 11.68 5.92 17.35
C LEU A 203 13.06 6.50 17.00
N ASN A 204 14.00 5.66 16.56
CA ASN A 204 15.35 6.11 16.24
C ASN A 204 15.47 6.65 14.81
N ARG A 205 14.73 6.07 13.86
CA ARG A 205 14.86 6.42 12.44
C ARG A 205 14.08 7.67 12.05
N HIS A 206 12.87 7.83 12.57
CA HIS A 206 11.91 8.82 12.08
C HIS A 206 11.54 9.85 13.13
N PHE A 207 11.66 9.52 14.42
CA PHE A 207 11.15 10.34 15.52
C PHE A 207 12.20 10.65 16.59
N SER A 208 13.48 10.59 16.25
CA SER A 208 14.55 10.96 17.17
C SER A 208 14.66 12.47 17.29
N LYS A 209 15.26 12.96 18.38
CA LYS A 209 15.50 14.40 18.57
C LYS A 209 16.40 14.97 17.47
N GLU A 210 17.39 14.19 17.03
CA GLU A 210 18.29 14.56 15.94
C GLU A 210 17.55 14.64 14.61
N THR A 211 16.63 13.71 14.36
CA THR A 211 15.78 13.73 13.16
C THR A 211 14.90 14.97 13.14
N LEU A 212 14.25 15.29 14.26
CA LEU A 212 13.42 16.49 14.38
C LEU A 212 14.23 17.78 14.17
N ALA A 213 15.41 17.89 14.79
CA ALA A 213 16.28 19.06 14.62
C ALA A 213 16.70 19.23 13.14
N PHE A 214 17.01 18.13 12.45
CA PHE A 214 17.30 18.15 11.02
C PHE A 214 16.09 18.64 10.20
N GLU A 215 14.89 18.13 10.48
CA GLU A 215 13.67 18.50 9.77
C GLU A 215 13.30 19.98 9.98
N MET A 216 13.42 20.48 11.21
CA MET A 216 13.24 21.90 11.54
C MET A 216 14.23 22.77 10.77
N SER A 217 15.50 22.35 10.68
CA SER A 217 16.52 23.09 9.91
C SER A 217 16.26 23.06 8.40
N ALA A 218 15.68 21.97 7.89
CA ALA A 218 15.33 21.82 6.49
C ALA A 218 14.04 22.59 6.11
N GLY A 219 13.20 22.93 7.09
CA GLY A 219 11.99 23.72 6.89
C GLY A 219 10.84 22.97 6.21
N ASP A 220 10.86 21.63 6.17
CA ASP A 220 9.77 20.83 5.59
C ASP A 220 8.63 20.65 6.61
N LEU A 221 7.86 21.72 6.79
CA LEU A 221 6.76 21.78 7.76
C LEU A 221 5.69 20.71 7.49
N GLN A 222 5.43 20.38 6.22
CA GLN A 222 4.43 19.38 5.85
C GLN A 222 4.88 17.99 6.28
N LEU A 223 6.15 17.64 6.04
CA LEU A 223 6.70 16.36 6.48
C LEU A 223 6.63 16.22 8.00
N MET A 224 7.02 17.26 8.74
CA MET A 224 6.95 17.28 10.20
C MET A 224 5.51 17.12 10.70
N ALA A 225 4.56 17.89 10.16
CA ALA A 225 3.16 17.84 10.56
C ALA A 225 2.56 16.44 10.38
N TYR A 226 2.77 15.81 9.21
CA TYR A 226 2.23 14.49 8.96
C TYR A 226 2.96 13.39 9.73
N LYS A 227 4.27 13.52 9.98
CA LYS A 227 4.99 12.61 10.88
C LYS A 227 4.48 12.71 12.32
N ALA A 228 4.25 13.92 12.83
CA ALA A 228 3.67 14.14 14.15
C ALA A 228 2.24 13.58 14.22
N ALA A 229 1.43 13.77 13.19
CA ALA A 229 0.11 13.18 13.09
C ALA A 229 0.15 11.64 13.12
N CYS A 230 1.13 11.02 12.47
CA CYS A 230 1.32 9.56 12.57
C CYS A 230 1.80 9.15 13.96
N ALA A 231 2.74 9.90 14.54
CA ALA A 231 3.30 9.61 15.85
C ALA A 231 2.26 9.75 16.97
N SER A 232 1.28 10.65 16.87
CA SER A 232 0.19 10.77 17.85
C SER A 232 -0.65 9.50 17.92
N HIS A 233 -0.91 8.87 16.77
CA HIS A 233 -1.63 7.59 16.68
C HIS A 233 -0.79 6.40 17.17
N LEU A 234 0.51 6.41 16.92
CA LEU A 234 1.40 5.28 17.24
C LEU A 234 1.93 5.28 18.68
N TYR A 235 2.19 6.46 19.23
CA TYR A 235 2.87 6.65 20.53
C TYR A 235 2.06 7.50 21.52
N GLY A 236 0.96 8.11 21.08
CA GLY A 236 0.14 9.02 21.87
C GLY A 236 0.48 10.49 21.64
N LYS A 237 -0.49 11.36 21.93
CA LYS A 237 -0.37 12.82 21.76
C LYS A 237 0.70 13.48 22.64
N GLU A 238 0.97 12.90 23.81
CA GLU A 238 1.98 13.40 24.74
C GLU A 238 3.41 12.97 24.35
N PHE A 239 3.59 12.28 23.22
CA PHE A 239 4.91 11.88 22.76
C PHE A 239 5.73 13.12 22.36
N GLN A 240 6.96 13.22 22.86
CA GLN A 240 7.80 14.43 22.73
C GLN A 240 7.91 14.97 21.30
N TYR A 241 8.07 14.09 20.29
CA TYR A 241 8.13 14.52 18.90
C TYR A 241 6.84 15.25 18.47
N VAL A 242 5.68 14.79 18.93
CA VAL A 242 4.37 15.40 18.64
C VAL A 242 4.27 16.77 19.29
N THR A 243 4.59 16.87 20.58
CA THR A 243 4.49 18.14 21.34
C THR A 243 5.45 19.20 20.80
N ASP A 244 6.68 18.81 20.43
CA ASP A 244 7.68 19.73 19.89
C ASP A 244 7.28 20.24 18.51
N VAL A 245 6.76 19.36 17.65
CA VAL A 245 6.25 19.75 16.33
C VAL A 245 5.01 20.64 16.47
N ASP A 246 4.07 20.33 17.36
CA ASP A 246 2.88 21.17 17.56
C ASP A 246 3.25 22.58 18.04
N ALA A 247 4.14 22.69 19.02
CA ALA A 247 4.63 23.98 19.49
C ALA A 247 5.27 24.80 18.34
N TYR A 248 6.10 24.14 17.53
CA TYR A 248 6.76 24.77 16.39
C TYR A 248 5.77 25.21 15.30
N LEU A 249 4.79 24.37 14.95
CA LEU A 249 3.77 24.70 13.94
C LEU A 249 2.84 25.83 14.41
N ASN A 250 2.54 25.93 15.70
CA ASN A 250 1.73 27.04 16.23
C ASN A 250 2.35 28.42 15.97
N GLU A 251 3.69 28.48 15.91
CA GLU A 251 4.43 29.71 15.64
C GLU A 251 4.62 29.97 14.14
N HIS A 252 4.70 28.92 13.31
CA HIS A 252 5.12 29.03 11.91
C HIS A 252 4.03 28.77 10.86
N ASP A 253 3.09 27.86 11.12
CA ASP A 253 1.99 27.55 10.21
C ASP A 253 0.75 27.04 10.97
N LYS A 254 -0.18 27.97 11.23
CA LYS A 254 -1.44 27.68 11.93
C LYS A 254 -2.34 26.71 11.16
N THR A 255 -2.21 26.62 9.84
CA THR A 255 -3.01 25.69 9.03
C THR A 255 -2.53 24.26 9.26
N LEU A 256 -1.22 24.04 9.24
CA LEU A 256 -0.64 22.74 9.53
C LEU A 256 -0.81 22.33 10.99
N SER A 257 -0.73 23.28 11.94
CA SER A 257 -1.08 23.02 13.34
C SER A 257 -2.55 22.57 13.49
N ALA A 258 -3.49 23.28 12.86
CA ALA A 258 -4.89 22.88 12.85
C ALA A 258 -5.11 21.49 12.23
N CYS A 259 -4.37 21.15 11.15
CA CYS A 259 -4.37 19.81 10.58
C CYS A 259 -3.87 18.76 11.59
N LEU A 260 -2.77 19.03 12.30
CA LEU A 260 -2.22 18.13 13.32
C LEU A 260 -3.22 17.90 14.47
N HIS A 261 -3.96 18.94 14.89
CA HIS A 261 -4.99 18.81 15.94
C HIS A 261 -6.19 17.94 15.53
N LEU A 262 -6.36 17.60 14.25
CA LEU A 262 -7.32 16.57 13.85
C LEU A 262 -6.90 15.15 14.31
N HIS A 263 -5.62 14.94 14.58
CA HIS A 263 -5.02 13.65 14.97
C HIS A 263 -4.65 13.55 16.46
N ILE A 264 -4.67 14.65 17.19
CA ILE A 264 -4.22 14.74 18.61
C ILE A 264 -5.37 14.57 19.63
N ARG A 265 -6.58 14.23 19.18
CA ARG A 265 -7.76 14.17 20.04
C ARG A 265 -7.68 13.01 21.05
#